data_AF-A0A9J6FU64-F1
#
_entry.id   AF-A0A9J6FU64-F1
#
_cell.length_a   1.000
_cell.length_b   1.000
_cell.length_c   1.000
_cell.angle_alpha   90.00
_cell.angle_beta   90.00
_cell.angle_gamma   90.00
#
_symmetry.space_group_name_H-M   'P 1'
#
loop_
_entity.id
_entity.type
_entity.pdbx_description
1 polymer ?
#
loop_
_entity_poly.entity_id
_entity_poly.type
_entity_poly.pdbx_seq_one_letter_code
_entity_poly.pdbx_strand_id
1 'polypeptide(L)'
;MRIGEQEQYSRLNNVEIRGVPCTEGESCLQIVQDMGKKVGCPIIASDMNIVHRVPAKNKTTHIIASFCSRSKKTEFASKARKARMTTGMIGFKEKSDEPVFVNDHLTPENK
;
A
#
# COMPACT_ATOMS: atom_id res chain seq x y z
N MET A 1 15.42 22.16 -9.87
CA MET A 1 14.79 20.81 -9.82
C MET A 1 13.62 20.84 -10.78
N ARG A 2 13.54 19.92 -11.75
CA ARG A 2 12.43 19.86 -12.72
C ARG A 2 11.15 19.35 -12.02
N ILE A 3 9.98 19.70 -12.56
CA ILE A 3 8.67 19.35 -11.97
C ILE A 3 8.54 17.84 -11.74
N GLY A 4 8.90 17.00 -12.72
CA GLY A 4 8.83 15.54 -12.58
C GLY A 4 9.74 14.97 -11.47
N GLU A 5 10.89 15.61 -11.21
CA GLU A 5 11.79 15.21 -10.12
C GLU A 5 11.18 15.54 -8.75
N GLN A 6 10.53 16.69 -8.62
CA GLN A 6 9.82 17.08 -7.39
C GLN A 6 8.62 16.16 -7.13
N GLU A 7 7.86 15.83 -8.16
CA GLU A 7 6.74 14.89 -8.04
C GLU A 7 7.21 13.49 -7.63
N GLN A 8 8.29 12.98 -8.22
CA GLN A 8 8.84 11.69 -7.83
C GLN A 8 9.41 11.71 -6.41
N TYR A 9 10.05 12.80 -6.01
CA TYR A 9 10.56 12.98 -4.66
C TYR A 9 9.44 12.90 -3.61
N SER A 10 8.29 13.51 -3.89
CA SER A 10 7.11 13.45 -3.01
C SER A 10 6.53 12.03 -2.84
N ARG A 11 6.82 11.11 -3.78
CA ARG A 11 6.31 9.74 -3.80
C ARG A 11 7.33 8.70 -3.35
N LEU A 12 8.57 9.10 -3.05
CA LEU A 12 9.65 8.18 -2.68
C LEU A 12 9.30 7.29 -1.47
N ASN A 13 8.52 7.81 -0.54
CA ASN A 13 8.08 7.09 0.66
C ASN A 13 6.69 6.46 0.51
N ASN A 14 6.12 6.45 -0.68
CA ASN A 14 4.78 5.95 -0.92
C ASN A 14 4.83 4.54 -1.53
N VAL A 15 3.88 3.70 -1.12
CA VAL A 15 3.58 2.43 -1.76
C VAL A 15 2.16 2.45 -2.29
N GLU A 16 1.96 1.74 -3.39
CA GLU A 16 0.67 1.52 -4.02
C GLU A 16 0.24 0.07 -3.76
N ILE A 17 -0.90 -0.10 -3.09
CA ILE A 17 -1.44 -1.41 -2.72
C ILE A 17 -2.69 -1.68 -3.57
N ARG A 18 -2.64 -2.74 -4.38
CA ARG A 18 -3.71 -3.14 -5.31
C ARG A 18 -4.30 -4.49 -4.94
N GLY A 19 -5.53 -4.75 -5.38
CA GLY A 19 -6.22 -6.03 -5.14
C GLY A 19 -6.90 -6.10 -3.78
N VAL A 20 -7.00 -4.98 -3.05
CA VAL A 20 -7.72 -4.91 -1.77
C VAL A 20 -9.17 -4.52 -2.04
N PRO A 21 -10.15 -5.40 -1.77
CA PRO A 21 -11.57 -5.09 -1.95
C PRO A 21 -11.98 -3.86 -1.16
N CYS A 22 -12.84 -3.02 -1.72
CA CYS A 22 -13.44 -1.91 -0.98
C CYS A 22 -14.62 -2.44 -0.14
N THR A 23 -14.73 -1.96 1.10
CA THR A 23 -15.82 -2.30 2.02
C THR A 23 -16.26 -1.06 2.79
N GLU A 24 -17.56 -0.93 3.05
CA GLU A 24 -18.08 0.19 3.84
C GLU A 24 -17.49 0.17 5.27
N GLY A 25 -17.11 1.35 5.78
CA GLY A 25 -16.51 1.48 7.12
C GLY A 25 -15.08 0.97 7.24
N GLU A 26 -14.39 0.65 6.15
CA GLU A 26 -13.00 0.19 6.21
C GLU A 26 -12.02 1.25 6.71
N SER A 27 -10.98 0.81 7.42
CA SER A 27 -9.84 1.65 7.76
C SER A 27 -8.64 1.22 6.92
N CYS A 28 -8.20 2.07 5.99
CA CYS A 28 -7.01 1.81 5.18
C CYS A 28 -5.76 1.66 6.05
N LEU A 29 -5.68 2.39 7.17
CA LEU A 29 -4.61 2.25 8.14
C LEU A 29 -4.60 0.84 8.74
N GLN A 30 -5.76 0.36 9.20
CA GLN A 30 -5.87 -0.97 9.80
C GLN A 30 -5.45 -2.08 8.82
N ILE A 31 -5.87 -1.97 7.55
CA ILE A 31 -5.46 -2.90 6.49
C ILE A 31 -3.94 -2.94 6.36
N VAL A 32 -3.27 -1.78 6.29
CA VAL A 32 -1.80 -1.71 6.18
C VAL A 32 -1.13 -2.28 7.44
N GLN A 33 -1.68 -2.04 8.63
CA GLN A 33 -1.15 -2.60 9.87
C GLN A 33 -1.27 -4.11 9.92
N ASP A 34 -2.40 -4.67 9.49
CA ASP A 34 -2.61 -6.11 9.46
C ASP A 34 -1.75 -6.78 8.38
N MET A 35 -1.56 -6.11 7.23
CA MET A 35 -0.55 -6.53 6.26
C MET A 35 0.84 -6.58 6.88
N GLY A 36 1.24 -5.52 7.57
CA GLY A 36 2.52 -5.41 8.26
C GLY A 36 2.75 -6.56 9.25
N LYS A 37 1.76 -6.86 10.10
CA LYS A 37 1.82 -7.98 11.04
C LYS A 37 2.02 -9.32 10.32
N LYS A 38 1.29 -9.56 9.22
CA LYS A 38 1.39 -10.83 8.47
C LYS A 38 2.74 -11.04 7.80
N VAL A 39 3.38 -9.97 7.35
CA VAL A 39 4.68 -10.07 6.67
C VAL A 39 5.87 -9.94 7.62
N GLY A 40 5.62 -9.89 8.94
CA GLY A 40 6.67 -9.74 9.96
C GLY A 40 7.32 -8.35 9.93
N CYS A 41 6.58 -7.32 9.53
CA CYS A 41 6.97 -5.91 9.61
C CYS A 41 5.82 -5.12 10.27
N PRO A 42 5.67 -5.16 11.61
CA PRO A 42 4.61 -4.43 12.29
C PRO A 42 4.69 -2.93 11.98
N ILE A 43 3.56 -2.35 11.59
CA ILE A 43 3.40 -0.92 11.28
C ILE A 43 2.53 -0.28 12.35
N ILE A 44 2.97 0.84 12.90
CA ILE A 44 2.17 1.67 13.81
C ILE A 44 1.73 2.95 13.12
N ALA A 45 0.74 3.65 13.68
CA ALA A 45 0.24 4.91 13.10
C ALA A 45 1.37 5.94 12.89
N SER A 46 2.32 6.03 13.83
CA SER A 46 3.46 6.95 13.76
C SER A 46 4.48 6.63 12.65
N ASP A 47 4.43 5.44 12.06
CA ASP A 47 5.25 5.08 10.89
C ASP A 47 4.69 5.66 9.58
N MET A 48 3.45 6.16 9.60
CA MET A 48 2.68 6.57 8.43
C MET A 48 2.40 8.09 8.47
N ASN A 49 2.60 8.75 7.33
CA ASN A 49 2.17 10.14 7.13
C ASN A 49 0.68 10.20 6.78
N ILE A 50 0.29 9.45 5.75
CA ILE A 50 -1.08 9.42 5.24
C ILE A 50 -1.37 8.08 4.58
N VAL A 51 -2.59 7.57 4.76
CA VAL A 51 -3.08 6.35 4.11
C VAL A 51 -4.50 6.61 3.62
N HIS A 52 -4.73 6.42 2.32
CA HIS A 52 -6.04 6.66 1.72
C HIS A 52 -6.24 5.81 0.47
N ARG A 53 -7.51 5.62 0.08
CA ARG A 53 -7.85 5.07 -1.24
C ARG A 53 -7.78 6.14 -2.30
N VAL A 54 -7.27 5.77 -3.47
CA VAL A 54 -7.33 6.58 -4.68
C VAL A 54 -8.57 6.17 -5.47
N PRO A 55 -9.47 7.11 -5.77
CA PRO A 55 -10.61 6.83 -6.63
C PRO A 55 -10.11 6.50 -8.04
N ALA A 56 -10.58 5.37 -8.58
CA ALA A 56 -10.32 4.97 -9.96
C ALA A 56 -11.63 5.01 -10.75
N LYS A 57 -11.56 5.46 -12.01
CA LYS A 57 -12.72 5.51 -12.93
C LYS A 57 -13.31 4.11 -13.20
N ASN A 58 -12.46 3.09 -13.13
CA ASN A 58 -12.85 1.69 -13.17
C ASN A 58 -12.76 1.15 -11.74
N LYS A 59 -13.69 0.29 -11.32
CA LYS A 59 -13.98 -0.18 -9.95
C LYS A 59 -12.79 -0.74 -9.12
N THR A 60 -11.57 -0.74 -9.63
CA THR A 60 -10.34 -1.13 -8.95
C THR A 60 -9.70 0.06 -8.24
N THR A 61 -10.24 0.41 -7.07
CA THR A 61 -9.58 1.37 -6.17
C THR A 61 -8.32 0.74 -5.57
N HIS A 62 -7.27 1.55 -5.40
CA HIS A 62 -6.02 1.13 -4.76
C HIS A 62 -5.74 2.01 -3.55
N ILE A 63 -4.94 1.50 -2.61
CA ILE A 63 -4.55 2.24 -1.41
C ILE A 63 -3.16 2.83 -1.65
N ILE A 64 -3.02 4.13 -1.40
CA ILE A 64 -1.70 4.76 -1.24
C ILE A 64 -1.39 4.80 0.25
N ALA A 65 -0.22 4.27 0.60
CA ALA A 65 0.33 4.35 1.96
C ALA A 65 1.65 5.12 1.92
N SER A 66 1.68 6.29 2.58
CA SER A 66 2.87 7.13 2.71
C SER A 66 3.53 6.90 4.06
N PHE A 67 4.80 6.55 4.06
CA PHE A 67 5.59 6.30 5.26
C PHE A 67 6.41 7.51 5.69
N CYS A 68 6.66 7.64 6.98
CA CYS A 68 7.59 8.62 7.55
C CYS A 68 9.05 8.26 7.21
N SER A 69 9.35 6.97 7.10
CA SER A 69 10.71 6.44 6.88
C SER A 69 10.81 5.61 5.61
N ARG A 70 11.79 5.97 4.75
CA ARG A 70 12.12 5.20 3.55
C ARG A 70 12.55 3.77 3.89
N SER A 71 13.30 3.59 4.98
CA SER A 71 13.76 2.27 5.42
C SER A 71 12.58 1.37 5.78
N LYS A 72 11.61 1.90 6.54
CA LYS A 72 10.40 1.17 6.94
C LYS A 72 9.55 0.80 5.72
N LYS A 73 9.38 1.75 4.80
CA LYS A 73 8.70 1.52 3.53
C LYS A 73 9.33 0.41 2.70
N THR A 74 10.66 0.47 2.52
CA THR A 74 11.41 -0.52 1.72
C THR A 74 11.34 -1.91 2.37
N GLU A 75 11.46 -1.99 3.70
CA GLU A 75 11.32 -3.24 4.45
C GLU A 75 9.93 -3.86 4.24
N PHE A 76 8.87 -3.08 4.46
CA PHE A 76 7.49 -3.51 4.26
C PHE A 76 7.25 -3.97 2.81
N ALA A 77 7.62 -3.16 1.82
CA ALA A 77 7.39 -3.48 0.41
C ALA A 77 8.13 -4.76 -0.02
N SER A 78 9.38 -4.94 0.42
CA SER A 78 10.16 -6.15 0.14
C SER A 78 9.54 -7.40 0.76
N LYS A 79 9.13 -7.33 2.04
CA LYS A 79 8.49 -8.44 2.74
C LYS A 79 7.11 -8.78 2.16
N ALA A 80 6.31 -7.77 1.84
CA ALA A 80 4.98 -7.97 1.24
C ALA A 80 5.05 -8.60 -0.16
N ARG A 81 6.00 -8.19 -1.01
CA ARG A 81 6.21 -8.82 -2.33
C ARG A 81 6.62 -10.28 -2.21
N LYS A 82 7.50 -10.60 -1.26
CA LYS A 82 7.94 -11.98 -1.01
C LYS A 82 6.81 -12.86 -0.46
N ALA A 83 5.92 -12.28 0.34
CA ALA A 83 4.81 -12.98 0.96
C ALA A 83 3.69 -13.37 -0.03
N ARG A 84 3.66 -12.81 -1.24
CA ARG A 84 2.59 -13.05 -2.25
C ARG A 84 1.19 -12.98 -1.64
N MET A 85 0.90 -11.83 -1.03
CA MET A 85 -0.29 -11.63 -0.22
C MET A 85 -1.58 -11.90 -0.98
N THR A 86 -2.60 -12.37 -0.27
CA THR A 86 -3.97 -12.54 -0.80
C THR A 86 -5.00 -11.85 0.09
N THR A 87 -6.21 -11.65 -0.42
CA THR A 87 -7.33 -11.05 0.32
C THR A 87 -7.68 -11.85 1.58
N GLY A 88 -7.56 -13.19 1.54
CA GLY A 88 -7.78 -14.04 2.71
C GLY A 88 -6.77 -13.80 3.84
N MET A 89 -5.52 -13.46 3.52
CA MET A 89 -4.47 -13.20 4.52
C MET A 89 -4.73 -11.95 5.35
N ILE A 90 -5.44 -10.97 4.79
CA ILE A 90 -5.77 -9.68 5.39
C ILE A 90 -7.22 -9.59 5.88
N GLY A 91 -7.91 -10.74 5.99
CA GLY A 91 -9.22 -10.83 6.65
C GLY A 91 -10.44 -10.80 5.73
N PHE A 92 -10.26 -10.70 4.40
CA PHE A 92 -11.37 -10.72 3.45
C PHE A 92 -11.71 -12.15 2.98
N LYS A 93 -11.97 -13.05 3.94
CA LYS A 93 -12.20 -14.49 3.67
C LYS A 93 -13.52 -14.81 2.95
N GLU A 94 -14.49 -13.89 2.98
CA GLU A 94 -15.80 -14.09 2.33
C GLU A 94 -15.79 -13.75 0.83
N LYS A 95 -14.73 -13.09 0.36
CA LYS A 95 -14.51 -12.79 -1.06
C LYS A 95 -13.51 -13.80 -1.62
N SER A 96 -13.55 -14.05 -2.93
CA SER A 96 -12.56 -14.88 -3.63
C SER A 96 -11.14 -14.50 -3.17
N ASP A 97 -10.28 -15.51 -2.96
CA ASP A 97 -8.91 -15.30 -2.50
C ASP A 97 -8.06 -14.72 -3.64
N GLU A 98 -8.17 -13.41 -3.82
CA GLU A 98 -7.52 -12.66 -4.89
C GLU A 98 -6.13 -12.17 -4.45
N PRO A 99 -5.17 -12.07 -5.38
CA PRO A 99 -3.83 -11.60 -5.05
C PRO A 99 -3.82 -10.09 -4.72
N VAL A 100 -3.08 -9.74 -3.68
CA VAL A 100 -2.81 -8.36 -3.24
C VAL A 100 -1.38 -7.99 -3.60
N PHE A 101 -1.22 -6.89 -4.33
CA PHE A 101 0.08 -6.44 -4.83
C PHE A 101 0.54 -5.16 -4.12
N VAL A 102 1.82 -5.12 -3.75
CA VAL A 102 2.46 -3.93 -3.15
C VAL A 102 3.56 -3.41 -4.06
N ASN A 103 3.37 -2.23 -4.63
CA ASN A 103 4.26 -1.59 -5.60
C ASN A 103 4.83 -0.28 -5.05
N ASP A 104 5.96 0.15 -5.61
CA ASP A 104 6.48 1.49 -5.36
C ASP A 104 5.62 2.51 -6.11
N HIS A 105 5.35 3.67 -5.49
CA HIS A 105 4.59 4.73 -6.16
C HIS A 105 5.53 5.56 -7.03
N LEU A 106 5.61 5.21 -8.32
CA LEU A 106 6.39 5.93 -9.32
C LEU A 106 5.50 6.87 -10.13
N THR A 107 6.06 8.00 -10.56
CA THR A 107 5.41 8.89 -11.54
C THR A 107 5.24 8.16 -12.87
N PRO A 108 4.28 8.56 -13.72
CA PRO A 108 4.06 7.91 -15.02
C PRO A 108 5.31 7.86 -15.91
N GLU A 109 6.16 8.87 -15.82
CA GLU A 109 7.43 8.96 -16.56
C GLU A 109 8.48 7.93 -16.09
N ASN A 110 8.36 7.44 -14.86
CA ASN A 110 9.29 6.50 -14.22
C ASN A 110 8.70 5.09 -14.03
N LYS A 111 7.51 4.81 -14.60
CA LYS A 111 6.83 3.51 -14.48
C LYS A 111 7.35 2.49 -15.47
#